data_AF-X0WS10-F1
#
_entry.id   AF-X0WS10-F1
#
_cell.length_a   1.000
_cell.length_b   1.000
_cell.length_c   1.000
_cell.angle_alpha   90.00
_cell.angle_beta   90.00
_cell.angle_gamma   90.00
#
_symmetry.space_group_name_H-M   'P 1'
#
loop_
_entity.id
_entity.type
_entity.pdbx_description
1 polymer ?
#
loop_
_entity_poly.entity_id
_entity_poly.type
_entity_poly.pdbx_seq_one_letter_code
_entity_poly.pdbx_strand_id
1 'polypeptide(L)'
;VSVEQWSGKHLPYTDNLVNLLVSENFPKVTMAEVLRVLAPNGVAYIKETQPGKAVPQWKKTVKPRPKEIDEWTHFLHDASNNAVAHDSVVGPPRYMQWLAAPTWSRHHHTLASISSVVSAGGRIFYILDEATAANMAVPGKWSLLARGAFNGVLLWKRPMASWAYHRKGFRAGPVQLPRTLIAAKDRVYAPLAMNAPVSALDAATGKIVRTYKDTKGAEELILHEGVLLVVAGSPMAEQAGVDPAHRGKAKFPNEKTIVA
;
A
#
# COMPACT_ATOMS: atom_id res chain seq x y z
N VAL A 1 20.06 -1.52 3.13
CA VAL A 1 20.91 -2.72 3.08
C VAL A 1 21.93 -2.58 4.19
N SER A 2 22.13 -3.62 4.99
CA SER A 2 23.13 -3.67 6.06
C SER A 2 24.04 -4.87 5.81
N VAL A 3 25.31 -4.73 6.15
CA VAL A 3 26.33 -5.78 6.04
C VAL A 3 27.17 -5.72 7.31
N GLU A 4 27.33 -6.84 7.99
CA GLU A 4 28.01 -6.90 9.28
C GLU A 4 28.65 -8.27 9.52
N GLN A 5 29.77 -8.31 10.24
CA GLN A 5 30.29 -9.56 10.81
C GLN A 5 29.54 -9.85 12.12
N TRP A 6 28.79 -10.95 12.14
CA TRP A 6 27.94 -11.27 13.28
C TRP A 6 28.47 -12.45 14.10
N SER A 7 28.73 -12.22 15.40
CA SER A 7 29.20 -13.26 16.34
C SER A 7 28.19 -13.55 17.47
N GLY A 8 27.06 -12.84 17.48
CA GLY A 8 25.97 -13.00 18.44
C GLY A 8 25.02 -14.16 18.11
N LYS A 9 24.13 -14.47 19.06
CA LYS A 9 23.06 -15.49 18.90
C LYS A 9 21.77 -14.92 18.30
N HIS A 10 21.48 -13.65 18.60
CA HIS A 10 20.29 -12.94 18.15
C HIS A 10 20.66 -11.93 17.08
N LEU A 11 19.79 -11.68 16.11
CA LEU A 11 20.00 -10.67 15.08
C LEU A 11 19.38 -9.33 15.54
N PRO A 12 20.00 -8.18 15.21
CA PRO A 12 19.59 -6.86 15.70
C PRO A 12 18.37 -6.29 14.94
N TYR A 13 17.44 -7.15 14.53
CA TYR A 13 16.25 -6.79 13.77
C TYR A 13 15.00 -7.24 14.52
N THR A 14 13.94 -6.43 14.45
CA THR A 14 12.62 -6.83 14.93
C THR A 14 12.06 -8.00 14.10
N ASP A 15 11.03 -8.65 14.62
CA ASP A 15 10.35 -9.76 13.95
C ASP A 15 9.84 -9.31 12.57
N ASN A 16 9.88 -10.18 11.57
CA ASN A 16 9.33 -9.93 10.24
C ASN A 16 9.93 -8.76 9.44
N LEU A 17 11.09 -8.21 9.80
CA LEU A 17 11.63 -7.02 9.13
C LEU A 17 12.41 -7.32 7.83
N VAL A 18 13.10 -8.46 7.75
CA VAL A 18 14.13 -8.73 6.74
C VAL A 18 13.55 -9.45 5.51
N ASN A 19 13.61 -8.84 4.33
CA ASN A 19 13.16 -9.49 3.09
C ASN A 19 14.17 -10.52 2.54
N LEU A 20 15.46 -10.25 2.72
CA LEU A 20 16.55 -11.09 2.24
C LEU A 20 17.66 -11.11 3.29
N LEU A 21 18.01 -12.30 3.73
CA LEU A 21 19.17 -12.56 4.58
C LEU A 21 20.15 -13.44 3.80
N VAL A 22 21.43 -13.07 3.79
CA VAL A 22 22.48 -13.87 3.15
C VAL A 22 23.61 -14.02 4.17
N SER A 23 24.05 -15.25 4.42
CA SER A 23 25.16 -15.50 5.33
C SER A 23 26.01 -16.68 4.87
N GLU A 24 27.33 -16.49 4.88
CA GLU A 24 28.27 -17.57 4.65
C GLU A 24 28.49 -18.45 5.88
N ASN A 25 28.24 -17.92 7.07
CA ASN A 25 28.47 -18.63 8.33
C ASN A 25 27.57 -18.08 9.44
N PHE A 26 26.82 -18.96 10.10
CA PHE A 26 26.01 -18.65 11.28
C PHE A 26 26.21 -19.71 12.37
N PRO A 27 27.36 -19.72 13.05
CA PRO A 27 27.64 -20.81 13.99
C PRO A 27 26.76 -20.72 15.25
N LYS A 28 26.26 -19.52 15.59
CA LYS A 28 25.50 -19.25 16.82
C LYS A 28 24.06 -18.82 16.60
N VAL A 29 23.67 -18.46 15.37
CA VAL A 29 22.31 -18.00 15.04
C VAL A 29 21.51 -19.22 14.57
N THR A 30 20.40 -19.50 15.25
CA THR A 30 19.56 -20.64 14.91
C THR A 30 18.65 -20.30 13.72
N MET A 31 18.15 -21.34 13.02
CA MET A 31 17.14 -21.13 11.98
C MET A 31 15.84 -20.52 12.54
N ALA A 32 15.51 -20.75 13.81
CA ALA A 32 14.38 -20.10 14.45
C ALA A 32 14.58 -18.58 14.53
N GLU A 33 15.80 -18.12 14.85
CA GLU A 33 16.14 -16.70 14.86
C GLU A 33 16.15 -16.09 13.44
N VAL A 34 16.65 -16.83 12.44
CA VAL A 34 16.56 -16.42 11.03
C VAL A 34 15.10 -16.25 10.61
N LEU A 35 14.26 -17.24 10.90
CA LEU A 35 12.83 -17.18 10.59
C LEU A 35 12.11 -16.09 11.40
N ARG A 36 12.55 -15.76 12.61
CA ARG A 36 12.00 -14.65 13.40
C ARG A 36 12.14 -13.33 12.64
N VAL A 37 13.36 -13.00 12.20
CA VAL A 37 13.63 -11.71 11.53
C VAL A 37 13.13 -11.65 10.10
N LEU A 38 13.04 -12.78 9.38
CA LEU A 38 12.57 -12.77 8.00
C LEU A 38 11.11 -12.28 7.95
N ALA A 39 10.81 -11.37 7.04
CA ALA A 39 9.45 -11.01 6.67
C ALA A 39 8.72 -12.24 6.09
N PRO A 40 7.38 -12.33 6.18
CA PRO A 40 6.61 -13.27 5.38
C PRO A 40 7.00 -13.26 3.91
N ASN A 41 7.24 -14.44 3.33
CA ASN A 41 7.82 -14.67 1.99
C ASN A 41 9.28 -14.19 1.81
N GLY A 42 9.91 -13.70 2.88
CA GLY A 42 11.33 -13.37 2.92
C GLY A 42 12.21 -14.60 2.75
N VAL A 43 13.41 -14.38 2.23
CA VAL A 43 14.33 -15.45 1.82
C VAL A 43 15.62 -15.39 2.62
N ALA A 44 16.08 -16.53 3.11
CA ALA A 44 17.45 -16.70 3.60
C ALA A 44 18.25 -17.55 2.60
N TYR A 45 19.47 -17.11 2.28
CA TYR A 45 20.51 -17.92 1.67
C TYR A 45 21.62 -18.14 2.70
N ILE A 46 21.81 -19.39 3.12
CA ILE A 46 22.84 -19.75 4.11
C ILE A 46 23.76 -20.77 3.48
N LYS A 47 25.07 -20.51 3.54
CA LYS A 47 26.08 -21.44 3.04
C LYS A 47 26.27 -22.56 4.06
N GLU A 48 25.98 -23.78 3.64
CA GLU A 48 26.12 -24.98 4.46
C GLU A 48 27.26 -25.83 3.91
N THR A 49 28.18 -26.25 4.79
CA THR A 49 29.17 -27.29 4.47
C THR A 49 28.58 -28.63 4.89
N GLN A 50 28.32 -29.50 3.91
CA GLN A 50 27.82 -30.84 4.21
C GLN A 50 28.98 -31.79 4.55
N PRO A 51 28.83 -32.67 5.55
CA PRO A 51 29.81 -33.71 5.82
C PRO A 51 30.10 -34.52 4.55
N GLY A 52 31.39 -34.68 4.21
CA GLY A 52 31.82 -35.41 3.02
C GLY A 52 31.77 -34.64 1.70
N LYS A 53 31.39 -33.36 1.68
CA LYS A 53 31.48 -32.50 0.48
C LYS A 53 32.57 -31.45 0.62
N ALA A 54 33.46 -31.40 -0.37
CA ALA A 54 34.56 -30.42 -0.42
C ALA A 54 34.08 -28.98 -0.70
N VAL A 55 32.91 -28.83 -1.36
CA VAL A 55 32.39 -27.53 -1.79
C VAL A 55 31.14 -27.18 -0.97
N PRO A 56 31.16 -26.06 -0.21
CA PRO A 56 29.98 -25.56 0.48
C PRO A 56 28.86 -25.20 -0.50
N GLN A 57 27.61 -25.44 -0.12
CA GLN A 57 26.43 -25.15 -0.95
C GLN A 57 25.54 -24.10 -0.31
N TRP A 58 24.93 -23.25 -1.12
CA TRP A 58 23.93 -22.30 -0.67
C TRP A 58 22.57 -22.97 -0.53
N LYS A 59 22.01 -22.92 0.67
CA LYS A 59 20.64 -23.36 0.93
C LYS A 59 19.70 -22.16 0.96
N LYS A 60 18.67 -22.23 0.13
CA LYS A 60 17.56 -21.28 0.12
C LYS A 60 16.49 -21.74 1.11
N THR A 61 16.08 -20.85 2.00
CA THR A 61 14.91 -21.03 2.87
C THR A 61 13.96 -19.86 2.66
N VAL A 62 12.66 -20.13 2.54
CA VAL A 62 11.62 -19.10 2.41
C VAL A 62 10.72 -19.18 3.61
N LYS A 63 10.50 -18.05 4.30
CA LYS A 63 9.53 -18.00 5.40
C LYS A 63 8.11 -18.02 4.84
N PRO A 64 7.26 -19.00 5.19
CA PRO A 64 5.88 -19.00 4.73
C PRO A 64 5.12 -17.78 5.29
N ARG A 65 4.17 -17.25 4.51
CA ARG A 65 3.20 -16.28 5.02
C ARG A 65 2.18 -17.01 5.92
N PRO A 66 1.95 -16.55 7.16
CA PRO A 66 0.87 -17.06 8.00
C PRO A 66 -0.49 -16.91 7.31
N LYS A 67 -1.36 -17.92 7.44
CA LYS A 67 -2.74 -17.86 6.90
C LYS A 67 -3.66 -17.00 7.76
N GLU A 68 -3.22 -16.73 8.97
CA GLU A 68 -3.89 -16.01 10.03
C GLU A 68 -3.73 -14.48 9.92
N ILE A 69 -2.99 -13.99 8.92
CA ILE A 69 -2.86 -12.57 8.59
C ILE A 69 -3.69 -12.28 7.36
N ASP A 70 -4.71 -11.46 7.54
CA ASP A 70 -5.66 -11.13 6.48
C ASP A 70 -5.06 -10.15 5.45
N GLU A 71 -5.83 -9.85 4.42
CA GLU A 71 -5.62 -8.73 3.51
C GLU A 71 -6.63 -7.61 3.83
N TRP A 72 -6.37 -6.38 3.38
CA TRP A 72 -7.29 -5.25 3.49
C TRP A 72 -7.42 -4.60 2.11
N THR A 73 -8.07 -5.31 1.20
CA THR A 73 -8.08 -5.02 -0.25
C THR A 73 -8.87 -3.78 -0.64
N HIS A 74 -9.87 -3.41 0.16
CA HIS A 74 -10.77 -2.27 -0.05
C HIS A 74 -10.77 -1.35 1.17
N PHE A 75 -11.39 -0.17 1.07
CA PHE A 75 -11.48 0.78 2.19
C PHE A 75 -12.04 0.14 3.47
N LEU A 76 -13.16 -0.58 3.36
CA LEU A 76 -13.77 -1.33 4.46
C LEU A 76 -13.51 -2.82 4.28
N HIS A 77 -12.23 -3.19 4.36
CA HIS A 77 -11.68 -4.56 4.31
C HIS A 77 -11.74 -5.23 2.93
N ASP A 78 -12.92 -5.59 2.45
CA ASP A 78 -13.10 -6.30 1.18
C ASP A 78 -14.35 -5.82 0.40
N ALA A 79 -14.76 -6.56 -0.63
CA ALA A 79 -15.93 -6.24 -1.45
C ALA A 79 -17.26 -6.27 -0.68
N SER A 80 -17.32 -6.90 0.50
CA SER A 80 -18.49 -6.89 1.39
C SER A 80 -18.69 -5.56 2.10
N ASN A 81 -17.67 -4.69 2.12
CA ASN A 81 -17.68 -3.40 2.80
C ASN A 81 -17.84 -3.53 4.33
N ASN A 82 -17.48 -4.69 4.91
CA ASN A 82 -17.53 -4.94 6.33
C ASN A 82 -16.17 -4.63 6.99
N ALA A 83 -16.11 -3.60 7.84
CA ALA A 83 -14.85 -3.05 8.34
C ALA A 83 -14.16 -3.89 9.45
N VAL A 84 -14.02 -5.21 9.26
CA VAL A 84 -13.46 -6.15 10.23
C VAL A 84 -12.59 -7.18 9.51
N ALA A 85 -11.30 -7.23 9.87
CA ALA A 85 -10.40 -8.28 9.38
C ALA A 85 -10.56 -9.60 10.13
N HIS A 86 -10.10 -10.68 9.51
CA HIS A 86 -10.07 -12.03 10.07
C HIS A 86 -8.73 -12.40 10.72
N ASP A 87 -7.88 -11.41 11.05
CA ASP A 87 -6.59 -11.63 11.71
C ASP A 87 -6.75 -12.35 13.06
N SER A 88 -5.93 -13.36 13.33
CA SER A 88 -5.88 -14.04 14.64
C SER A 88 -4.51 -13.99 15.31
N VAL A 89 -3.52 -13.35 14.68
CA VAL A 89 -2.15 -13.17 15.23
C VAL A 89 -1.91 -11.80 15.86
N VAL A 90 -2.83 -10.85 15.66
CA VAL A 90 -2.70 -9.48 16.17
C VAL A 90 -3.37 -9.36 17.54
N GLY A 91 -2.61 -8.93 18.54
CA GLY A 91 -3.10 -8.58 19.87
C GLY A 91 -2.79 -7.12 20.24
N PRO A 92 -2.83 -6.74 21.54
CA PRO A 92 -2.45 -5.40 21.98
C PRO A 92 -1.05 -5.01 21.46
N PRO A 93 -0.88 -3.81 20.85
CA PRO A 93 0.40 -3.38 20.33
C PRO A 93 1.48 -3.34 21.43
N ARG A 94 2.65 -3.95 21.18
CA ARG A 94 3.77 -4.00 22.15
C ARG A 94 4.94 -3.08 21.78
N TYR A 95 5.16 -2.89 20.48
CA TYR A 95 6.24 -2.08 19.94
C TYR A 95 5.86 -1.60 18.54
N MET A 96 6.56 -0.56 18.07
CA MET A 96 6.42 -0.09 16.69
C MET A 96 7.19 -1.01 15.74
N GLN A 97 6.52 -1.53 14.71
CA GLN A 97 7.13 -2.44 13.74
C GLN A 97 8.07 -1.71 12.77
N TRP A 98 7.62 -0.58 12.22
CA TRP A 98 8.44 0.33 11.43
C TRP A 98 7.79 1.72 11.37
N LEU A 99 8.60 2.73 11.06
CA LEU A 99 8.17 4.09 10.74
C LEU A 99 8.82 4.48 9.41
N ALA A 100 8.09 5.23 8.58
CA ALA A 100 8.61 5.70 7.30
C ALA A 100 8.26 7.17 7.06
N ALA A 101 9.08 7.82 6.24
CA ALA A 101 8.86 9.20 5.82
C ALA A 101 7.54 9.36 5.01
N PRO A 102 6.94 10.57 5.04
CA PRO A 102 7.40 11.77 5.74
C PRO A 102 7.06 11.76 7.24
N THR A 103 7.96 12.28 8.09
CA THR A 103 7.72 12.43 9.54
C THR A 103 6.61 13.43 9.84
N TRP A 104 6.48 14.45 8.99
CA TRP A 104 5.49 15.51 9.13
C TRP A 104 4.66 15.60 7.86
N SER A 105 3.35 15.49 8.00
CA SER A 105 2.38 15.72 6.93
C SER A 105 1.79 17.13 7.04
N ARG A 106 0.87 17.48 6.14
CA ARG A 106 0.15 18.75 6.25
C ARG A 106 -0.61 18.86 7.56
N HIS A 107 -0.87 20.11 7.93
CA HIS A 107 -1.70 20.47 9.05
C HIS A 107 -3.11 19.86 8.97
N HIS A 108 -3.64 19.45 10.12
CA HIS A 108 -4.89 18.69 10.22
C HIS A 108 -6.17 19.49 9.97
N HIS A 109 -6.12 20.83 9.87
CA HIS A 109 -7.32 21.64 9.52
C HIS A 109 -7.79 21.45 8.07
N THR A 110 -7.00 20.79 7.23
CA THR A 110 -7.27 20.56 5.82
C THR A 110 -7.38 19.07 5.47
N LEU A 111 -7.48 18.74 4.18
CA LEU A 111 -7.59 17.36 3.73
C LEU A 111 -6.38 16.56 4.25
N ALA A 112 -6.65 15.35 4.74
CA ALA A 112 -5.60 14.46 5.23
C ALA A 112 -4.57 14.18 4.11
N SER A 113 -3.28 14.23 4.45
CA SER A 113 -2.23 13.92 3.47
C SER A 113 -2.26 12.46 3.03
N ILE A 114 -2.73 11.54 3.88
CA ILE A 114 -2.97 10.15 3.49
C ILE A 114 -4.47 10.01 3.22
N SER A 115 -4.83 9.70 1.97
CA SER A 115 -6.23 9.69 1.54
C SER A 115 -6.90 8.32 1.63
N SER A 116 -6.15 7.25 1.40
CA SER A 116 -6.64 5.87 1.43
C SER A 116 -5.46 4.94 1.67
N VAL A 117 -5.70 3.81 2.34
CA VAL A 117 -4.70 2.78 2.62
C VAL A 117 -5.37 1.42 2.43
N VAL A 118 -4.73 0.55 1.64
CA VAL A 118 -5.15 -0.84 1.40
C VAL A 118 -3.92 -1.74 1.42
N SER A 119 -4.10 -3.02 1.71
CA SER A 119 -3.02 -4.02 1.70
C SER A 119 -3.41 -5.27 0.91
N ALA A 120 -2.44 -5.77 0.13
CA ALA A 120 -2.55 -7.05 -0.55
C ALA A 120 -1.15 -7.61 -0.87
N GLY A 121 -0.98 -8.93 -0.82
CA GLY A 121 0.24 -9.60 -1.28
C GLY A 121 1.50 -9.18 -0.52
N GLY A 122 1.38 -8.83 0.77
CA GLY A 122 2.49 -8.38 1.60
C GLY A 122 2.95 -6.94 1.32
N ARG A 123 2.11 -6.13 0.66
CA ARG A 123 2.36 -4.72 0.36
C ARG A 123 1.24 -3.85 0.91
N ILE A 124 1.58 -2.61 1.26
CA ILE A 124 0.62 -1.56 1.57
C ILE A 124 0.65 -0.54 0.43
N PHE A 125 -0.52 -0.15 -0.05
CA PHE A 125 -0.72 0.87 -1.06
C PHE A 125 -1.50 2.03 -0.47
N TYR A 126 -1.07 3.25 -0.77
CA TYR A 126 -1.73 4.44 -0.25
C TYR A 126 -1.48 5.66 -1.14
N ILE A 127 -2.42 6.60 -1.10
CA ILE A 127 -2.31 7.89 -1.78
C ILE A 127 -1.84 8.92 -0.76
N LEU A 128 -0.72 9.60 -1.08
CA LEU A 128 -0.06 10.56 -0.20
C LEU A 128 0.10 11.91 -0.89
N ASP A 129 -0.17 12.98 -0.15
CA ASP A 129 0.30 14.34 -0.43
C ASP A 129 1.64 14.58 0.27
N GLU A 130 2.70 14.78 -0.53
CA GLU A 130 4.06 15.06 -0.07
C GLU A 130 4.46 16.53 -0.21
N ALA A 131 3.51 17.43 -0.45
CA ALA A 131 3.80 18.86 -0.44
C ALA A 131 4.14 19.33 0.99
N THR A 132 4.87 20.44 1.06
CA THR A 132 5.43 20.93 2.33
C THR A 132 4.36 21.18 3.40
N ALA A 133 4.64 20.75 4.62
CA ALA A 133 3.82 21.06 5.79
C ALA A 133 3.92 22.53 6.22
N ALA A 134 4.93 23.27 5.75
CA ALA A 134 5.24 24.62 6.20
C ALA A 134 4.26 25.70 5.71
N ASN A 135 3.51 25.45 4.62
CA ASN A 135 2.59 26.43 4.06
C ASN A 135 1.36 25.76 3.44
N MET A 136 0.18 26.05 4.02
CA MET A 136 -1.11 25.50 3.59
C MET A 136 -1.54 25.97 2.18
N ALA A 137 -0.98 27.06 1.66
CA ALA A 137 -1.31 27.58 0.34
C ALA A 137 -0.60 26.83 -0.80
N VAL A 138 0.47 26.08 -0.50
CA VAL A 138 1.18 25.29 -1.52
C VAL A 138 0.24 24.19 -2.03
N PRO A 139 0.06 24.03 -3.35
CA PRO A 139 -0.76 22.96 -3.92
C PRO A 139 -0.31 21.56 -3.49
N GLY A 140 -1.26 20.61 -3.42
CA GLY A 140 -0.97 19.21 -3.11
C GLY A 140 -0.03 18.56 -4.14
N LYS A 141 0.89 17.72 -3.67
CA LYS A 141 1.80 16.91 -4.49
C LYS A 141 1.50 15.44 -4.26
N TRP A 142 0.55 14.93 -5.05
CA TRP A 142 -0.04 13.62 -4.83
C TRP A 142 0.75 12.50 -5.51
N SER A 143 0.83 11.36 -4.86
CA SER A 143 1.37 10.12 -5.43
C SER A 143 0.62 8.91 -4.88
N LEU A 144 0.51 7.86 -5.70
CA LEU A 144 0.19 6.51 -5.26
C LEU A 144 1.51 5.81 -4.93
N LEU A 145 1.62 5.21 -3.75
CA LEU A 145 2.85 4.55 -3.28
C LEU A 145 2.58 3.10 -2.95
N ALA A 146 3.63 2.28 -3.04
CA ALA A 146 3.66 0.94 -2.47
C ALA A 146 4.85 0.77 -1.53
N ARG A 147 4.60 0.15 -0.38
CA ARG A 147 5.63 -0.25 0.60
C ARG A 147 5.51 -1.73 0.94
N GLY A 148 6.63 -2.33 1.36
CA GLY A 148 6.58 -3.63 2.03
C GLY A 148 5.78 -3.51 3.33
N ALA A 149 4.75 -4.35 3.51
CA ALA A 149 3.85 -4.25 4.66
C ALA A 149 4.56 -4.52 6.01
N PHE A 150 5.61 -5.35 5.99
CA PHE A 150 6.28 -5.80 7.21
C PHE A 150 7.50 -4.97 7.60
N ASN A 151 8.01 -4.11 6.71
CA ASN A 151 9.24 -3.35 6.93
C ASN A 151 9.24 -1.91 6.40
N GLY A 152 8.14 -1.45 5.81
CA GLY A 152 7.99 -0.07 5.36
C GLY A 152 8.89 0.34 4.19
N VAL A 153 9.67 -0.58 3.60
CA VAL A 153 10.56 -0.27 2.46
C VAL A 153 9.72 0.28 1.30
N LEU A 154 10.08 1.46 0.79
CA LEU A 154 9.45 2.03 -0.40
C LEU A 154 9.81 1.17 -1.62
N LEU A 155 8.79 0.59 -2.27
CA LEU A 155 8.98 -0.24 -3.45
C LEU A 155 8.90 0.60 -4.72
N TRP A 156 7.86 1.42 -4.82
CA TRP A 156 7.69 2.37 -5.91
C TRP A 156 6.77 3.50 -5.49
N LYS A 157 6.87 4.60 -6.24
CA LYS A 157 6.06 5.80 -6.08
C LYS A 157 5.66 6.30 -7.46
N ARG A 158 4.36 6.49 -7.66
CA ARG A 158 3.80 6.98 -8.91
C ARG A 158 3.15 8.35 -8.71
N PRO A 159 3.68 9.41 -9.34
CA PRO A 159 3.05 10.72 -9.32
C PRO A 159 1.62 10.67 -9.87
N MET A 160 0.73 11.43 -9.24
CA MET A 160 -0.65 11.64 -9.69
C MET A 160 -0.79 13.09 -10.16
N ALA A 161 -1.48 13.31 -11.28
CA ALA A 161 -1.59 14.66 -11.85
C ALA A 161 -2.48 15.57 -10.98
N SER A 162 -3.47 14.99 -10.30
CA SER A 162 -4.33 15.68 -9.34
C SER A 162 -4.98 14.70 -8.38
N TRP A 163 -5.50 15.21 -7.28
CA TRP A 163 -6.39 14.49 -6.37
C TRP A 163 -7.47 15.44 -5.87
N ALA A 164 -8.05 15.19 -4.70
CA ALA A 164 -8.98 16.13 -4.09
C ALA A 164 -8.33 17.45 -3.67
N TYR A 165 -9.15 18.49 -3.62
CA TYR A 165 -8.75 19.83 -3.23
C TYR A 165 -8.14 19.82 -1.81
N HIS A 166 -6.82 20.02 -1.76
CA HIS A 166 -6.02 19.90 -0.54
C HIS A 166 -6.48 20.82 0.60
N ARG A 167 -7.12 21.97 0.32
CA ARG A 167 -7.64 22.89 1.37
C ARG A 167 -9.07 22.57 1.81
N LYS A 168 -9.64 21.42 1.44
CA LYS A 168 -10.94 21.00 1.97
C LYS A 168 -10.83 20.83 3.50
N GLY A 169 -11.82 21.34 4.22
CA GLY A 169 -11.77 21.39 5.69
C GLY A 169 -11.66 20.01 6.35
N PHE A 170 -11.09 20.00 7.56
CA PHE A 170 -10.99 18.82 8.41
C PHE A 170 -12.33 18.07 8.53
N ARG A 171 -12.29 16.74 8.38
CA ARG A 171 -13.47 15.84 8.41
C ARG A 171 -14.56 16.20 7.41
N ALA A 172 -14.27 17.03 6.41
CA ALA A 172 -15.20 17.38 5.34
C ALA A 172 -14.72 16.87 3.96
N GLY A 173 -13.74 15.97 3.93
CA GLY A 173 -13.28 15.34 2.70
C GLY A 173 -14.39 14.55 2.00
N PRO A 174 -14.37 14.43 0.66
CA PRO A 174 -15.31 13.58 -0.06
C PRO A 174 -15.23 12.11 0.40
N VAL A 175 -16.38 11.50 0.68
CA VAL A 175 -16.50 10.12 1.16
C VAL A 175 -16.09 9.06 0.13
N GLN A 176 -16.07 9.47 -1.15
CA GLN A 176 -15.68 8.67 -2.29
C GLN A 176 -14.18 8.38 -2.34
N LEU A 177 -13.33 9.31 -1.87
CA LEU A 177 -11.86 9.20 -2.02
C LEU A 177 -11.30 7.87 -1.53
N PRO A 178 -11.60 7.39 -0.30
CA PRO A 178 -11.04 6.13 0.14
C PRO A 178 -11.51 4.92 -0.68
N ARG A 179 -12.70 4.99 -1.29
CA ARG A 179 -13.34 3.95 -2.10
C ARG A 179 -12.79 3.85 -3.53
N THR A 180 -11.81 4.67 -3.88
CA THR A 180 -11.23 4.69 -5.23
C THR A 180 -9.85 4.03 -5.35
N LEU A 181 -9.42 3.35 -4.29
CA LEU A 181 -8.18 2.56 -4.27
C LEU A 181 -8.49 1.13 -3.85
N ILE A 182 -8.16 0.17 -4.70
CA ILE A 182 -8.26 -1.27 -4.42
C ILE A 182 -6.90 -1.92 -4.63
N ALA A 183 -6.54 -2.86 -3.76
CA ALA A 183 -5.41 -3.74 -3.95
C ALA A 183 -5.84 -5.21 -4.13
N ALA A 184 -5.17 -5.89 -5.04
CA ALA A 184 -5.16 -7.34 -5.17
C ALA A 184 -3.69 -7.82 -5.17
N LYS A 185 -3.46 -9.13 -5.11
CA LYS A 185 -2.11 -9.71 -5.01
C LYS A 185 -1.12 -9.14 -6.04
N ASP A 186 -1.54 -9.08 -7.30
CA ASP A 186 -0.68 -8.71 -8.45
C ASP A 186 -1.12 -7.41 -9.13
N ARG A 187 -2.20 -6.76 -8.66
CA ARG A 187 -2.75 -5.53 -9.25
C ARG A 187 -3.16 -4.52 -8.19
N VAL A 188 -3.03 -3.24 -8.50
CA VAL A 188 -3.65 -2.14 -7.75
C VAL A 188 -4.47 -1.29 -8.72
N TYR A 189 -5.67 -0.91 -8.31
CA TYR A 189 -6.62 -0.17 -9.13
C TYR A 189 -6.88 1.19 -8.52
N ALA A 190 -6.67 2.25 -9.29
CA ALA A 190 -6.99 3.61 -8.90
C ALA A 190 -7.11 4.54 -10.12
N PRO A 191 -7.94 5.59 -10.06
CA PRO A 191 -7.78 6.73 -10.95
C PRO A 191 -6.50 7.49 -10.59
N LEU A 192 -5.65 7.79 -11.57
CA LEU A 192 -4.35 8.47 -11.36
C LEU A 192 -4.42 10.00 -11.44
N ALA A 193 -5.63 10.53 -11.50
CA ALA A 193 -5.96 11.93 -11.38
C ALA A 193 -7.43 12.07 -10.99
N MET A 194 -7.82 13.21 -10.42
CA MET A 194 -9.22 13.50 -10.16
C MET A 194 -10.03 13.46 -11.47
N ASN A 195 -11.21 12.82 -11.45
CA ASN A 195 -12.09 12.63 -12.61
C ASN A 195 -11.50 11.79 -13.77
N ALA A 196 -10.32 11.18 -13.60
CA ALA A 196 -9.71 10.33 -14.61
C ALA A 196 -10.31 8.91 -14.61
N PRO A 197 -10.18 8.16 -15.72
CA PRO A 197 -10.49 6.73 -15.73
C PRO A 197 -9.59 5.94 -14.79
N VAL A 198 -10.11 4.83 -14.29
CA VAL A 198 -9.38 3.85 -13.48
C VAL A 198 -8.24 3.24 -14.28
N SER A 199 -7.08 3.10 -13.65
CA SER A 199 -5.94 2.35 -14.15
C SER A 199 -5.68 1.13 -13.26
N ALA A 200 -5.40 -0.01 -13.89
CA ALA A 200 -4.78 -1.16 -13.24
C ALA A 200 -3.26 -1.05 -13.38
N LEU A 201 -2.56 -1.15 -12.26
CA LEU A 201 -1.10 -1.14 -12.21
C LEU A 201 -0.60 -2.49 -11.71
N ASP A 202 0.58 -2.89 -12.16
CA ASP A 202 1.32 -4.00 -11.57
C ASP A 202 1.66 -3.68 -10.10
N ALA A 203 1.26 -4.55 -9.18
CA ALA A 203 1.43 -4.33 -7.74
C ALA A 203 2.92 -4.26 -7.32
N ALA A 204 3.81 -4.96 -8.02
CA ALA A 204 5.23 -5.01 -7.67
C ALA A 204 6.02 -3.82 -8.23
N THR A 205 5.62 -3.27 -9.39
CA THR A 205 6.41 -2.25 -10.08
C THR A 205 5.72 -0.88 -10.24
N GLY A 206 4.40 -0.77 -10.02
CA GLY A 206 3.64 0.47 -10.23
C GLY A 206 3.53 0.89 -11.70
N LYS A 207 3.79 -0.04 -12.63
CA LYS A 207 3.62 0.18 -14.07
C LYS A 207 2.15 0.03 -14.42
N ILE A 208 1.61 0.94 -15.23
CA ILE A 208 0.24 0.78 -15.75
C ILE A 208 0.23 -0.45 -16.66
N VAL A 209 -0.67 -1.37 -16.37
CA VAL A 209 -0.94 -2.55 -17.21
C VAL A 209 -2.13 -2.26 -18.11
N ARG A 210 -3.15 -1.54 -17.61
CA ARG A 210 -4.36 -1.20 -18.36
C ARG A 210 -5.01 0.08 -17.82
N THR A 211 -5.68 0.82 -18.69
CA THR A 211 -6.58 1.92 -18.31
C THR A 211 -7.97 1.64 -18.88
N TYR A 212 -9.00 1.72 -18.05
CA TYR A 212 -10.39 1.44 -18.40
C TYR A 212 -11.09 2.75 -18.80
N LYS A 213 -11.02 3.12 -20.08
CA LYS A 213 -11.42 4.46 -20.55
C LYS A 213 -12.86 4.84 -20.19
N ASP A 214 -13.77 3.88 -20.20
CA ASP A 214 -15.20 4.08 -19.94
C ASP A 214 -15.52 4.33 -18.46
N THR A 215 -14.52 4.23 -17.57
CA THR A 215 -14.64 4.50 -16.13
C THR A 215 -14.29 5.94 -15.76
N LYS A 216 -14.27 6.86 -16.73
CA LYS A 216 -14.05 8.29 -16.45
C LYS A 216 -15.12 8.79 -15.48
N GLY A 217 -14.69 9.58 -14.50
CA GLY A 217 -15.60 10.03 -13.44
C GLY A 217 -15.80 8.99 -12.33
N ALA A 218 -14.85 8.06 -12.15
CA ALA A 218 -14.90 7.05 -11.09
C ALA A 218 -15.09 7.65 -9.68
N GLU A 219 -16.01 7.08 -8.92
CA GLU A 219 -16.40 7.51 -7.56
C GLU A 219 -16.24 6.40 -6.53
N GLU A 220 -16.47 5.16 -6.95
CA GLU A 220 -16.30 3.98 -6.11
C GLU A 220 -15.90 2.80 -6.99
N LEU A 221 -14.95 2.01 -6.50
CA LEU A 221 -14.50 0.79 -7.14
C LEU A 221 -14.84 -0.38 -6.20
N ILE A 222 -15.26 -1.50 -6.79
CA ILE A 222 -15.37 -2.80 -6.11
C ILE A 222 -14.72 -3.86 -7.01
N LEU A 223 -13.87 -4.71 -6.44
CA LEU A 223 -13.30 -5.86 -7.12
C LEU A 223 -13.81 -7.12 -6.44
N HIS A 224 -14.64 -7.88 -7.15
CA HIS A 224 -15.22 -9.11 -6.64
C HIS A 224 -15.08 -10.21 -7.69
N GLU A 225 -14.52 -11.36 -7.28
CA GLU A 225 -14.35 -12.55 -8.15
C GLU A 225 -13.68 -12.25 -9.51
N GLY A 226 -12.75 -11.28 -9.53
CA GLY A 226 -12.03 -10.88 -10.75
C GLY A 226 -12.75 -9.87 -11.64
N VAL A 227 -13.97 -9.46 -11.29
CA VAL A 227 -14.73 -8.41 -11.97
C VAL A 227 -14.54 -7.08 -11.24
N LEU A 228 -14.11 -6.05 -11.97
CA LEU A 228 -13.95 -4.69 -11.45
C LEU A 228 -15.19 -3.87 -11.77
N LEU A 229 -16.02 -3.61 -10.77
CA LEU A 229 -17.18 -2.74 -10.85
C LEU A 229 -16.75 -1.31 -10.52
N VAL A 230 -17.16 -0.34 -11.34
CA VAL A 230 -16.87 1.07 -11.13
C VAL A 230 -18.14 1.89 -11.20
N VAL A 231 -18.46 2.58 -10.12
CA VAL A 231 -19.46 3.66 -10.13
C VAL A 231 -18.82 4.89 -10.75
N ALA A 232 -19.43 5.41 -11.82
CA ALA A 232 -18.94 6.58 -12.54
C ALA A 232 -20.02 7.67 -12.61
N GLY A 233 -19.61 8.91 -12.33
CA GLY A 233 -20.46 10.11 -12.38
C GLY A 233 -20.26 10.94 -13.65
N SER A 234 -21.35 11.43 -14.25
CA SER A 234 -21.36 12.31 -15.44
C SER A 234 -22.02 13.66 -15.13
N PRO A 235 -21.44 14.81 -15.55
CA PRO A 235 -20.31 14.97 -16.47
C PRO A 235 -18.91 14.85 -15.80
N MET A 236 -18.87 14.67 -14.48
CA MET A 236 -17.65 14.46 -13.71
C MET A 236 -17.95 13.68 -12.43
N ALA A 237 -16.94 13.08 -11.82
CA ALA A 237 -17.04 12.48 -10.49
C ALA A 237 -17.51 13.50 -9.44
N GLU A 238 -18.38 13.09 -8.52
CA GLU A 238 -18.95 13.96 -7.48
C GLU A 238 -17.88 14.62 -6.60
N GLN A 239 -16.86 13.86 -6.20
CA GLN A 239 -15.75 14.37 -5.42
C GLN A 239 -14.88 15.40 -6.16
N ALA A 240 -14.94 15.46 -7.49
CA ALA A 240 -14.25 16.49 -8.28
C ALA A 240 -14.92 17.87 -8.12
N GLY A 241 -16.23 17.90 -7.92
CA GLY A 241 -17.03 19.12 -7.72
C GLY A 241 -16.74 19.85 -6.41
N VAL A 242 -16.04 19.20 -5.47
CA VAL A 242 -15.59 19.80 -4.21
C VAL A 242 -14.48 20.85 -4.42
N ASP A 243 -13.73 20.73 -5.51
CA ASP A 243 -12.71 21.72 -5.86
C ASP A 243 -13.38 23.05 -6.26
N PRO A 244 -12.96 24.20 -5.68
CA PRO A 244 -13.47 25.51 -6.07
C PRO A 244 -13.41 25.79 -7.57
N ALA A 245 -12.41 25.24 -8.29
CA ALA A 245 -12.28 25.38 -9.74
C ALA A 245 -13.40 24.68 -10.52
N HIS A 246 -14.14 23.76 -9.91
CA HIS A 246 -15.27 23.02 -10.51
C HIS A 246 -16.63 23.40 -9.92
N ARG A 247 -16.68 24.30 -8.93
CA ARG A 247 -17.92 24.69 -8.27
C ARG A 247 -18.92 25.26 -9.29
N GLY A 248 -20.12 24.70 -9.30
CA GLY A 248 -21.20 25.11 -10.21
C GLY A 248 -21.10 24.57 -11.65
N LYS A 249 -20.06 23.79 -11.98
CA LYS A 249 -19.89 23.20 -13.33
C LYS A 249 -20.72 21.94 -13.56
N ALA A 250 -21.29 21.35 -12.50
CA ALA A 250 -22.22 20.22 -12.58
C ALA A 250 -23.36 20.42 -11.57
N LYS A 251 -24.54 19.88 -11.90
CA LYS A 251 -25.66 19.76 -10.96
C LYS A 251 -25.51 18.46 -10.19
N PHE A 252 -25.77 18.51 -8.88
CA PHE A 252 -25.74 17.33 -8.00
C PHE A 252 -27.14 17.05 -7.41
N PRO A 253 -27.54 15.77 -7.24
CA PRO A 253 -26.80 14.58 -7.65
C PRO A 253 -26.66 14.50 -9.18
N ASN A 254 -25.47 14.12 -9.64
CA ASN A 254 -25.13 13.97 -11.05
C ASN A 254 -25.54 12.57 -11.52
N GLU A 255 -25.57 12.34 -12.83
CA GLU A 255 -25.93 11.03 -13.40
C GLU A 255 -24.89 9.98 -13.01
N LYS A 256 -25.35 8.78 -12.63
CA LYS A 256 -24.50 7.66 -12.19
C LYS A 256 -24.66 6.47 -13.11
N THR A 257 -23.56 5.79 -13.38
CA THR A 257 -23.52 4.52 -14.12
C THR A 257 -22.62 3.53 -13.39
N ILE A 258 -22.85 2.23 -13.63
CA ILE A 258 -21.94 1.16 -13.20
C ILE A 258 -21.33 0.54 -14.45
N VAL A 259 -20.01 0.48 -14.48
CA VAL A 259 -19.21 -0.15 -15.55
C VAL A 259 -18.51 -1.38 -14.99
N ALA A 260 -18.42 -2.45 -15.76
CA ALA A 260 -17.80 -3.74 -15.38
C ALA A 260 -16.78 -4.20 -16.42
#